data_AF-A0A8K1CC30-F1
#
_entry.id   AF-A0A8K1CC30-F1
#
_cell.length_a   1.000
_cell.length_b   1.000
_cell.length_c   1.000
_cell.angle_alpha   90.00
_cell.angle_beta   90.00
_cell.angle_gamma   90.00
#
_symmetry.space_group_name_H-M   'P 1'
#
loop_
_entity.id
_entity.type
_entity.pdbx_description
1 polymer ?
#
loop_
_entity_poly.entity_id
_entity_poly.type
_entity_poly.pdbx_seq_one_letter_code
_entity_poly.pdbx_strand_id
1 'polypeptide(L)'
;MNLFRLVGDMSHLASFLVLLLKLLASRSAAGISLKSQELFFFVFVTRYLDLFTHFVSLYNTAMKLLFLGFSGAIVYVMRYREPFRSTYDKSHDTFLHVKFAVLPCALLALIFNEQFEVMEILWTFSIYLEAVAIIPQLILLQRHGEVENLTSNYVVLLGMYRGCYILNWIYRAATEKSYHFIWLMFIAGMVQTALYVDFFYYYAISKYHGKKMTLPS
;
A
#
# COMPACT_ATOMS: atom_id res chain seq x y z
N MET A 1 20.05 5.70 -7.14
CA MET A 1 19.30 4.46 -6.85
C MET A 1 20.20 3.58 -5.97
N ASN A 2 19.71 3.02 -4.86
CA ASN A 2 20.49 2.08 -4.05
C ASN A 2 19.77 0.73 -3.93
N LEU A 3 20.46 -0.27 -3.40
CA LEU A 3 19.95 -1.64 -3.30
C LEU A 3 18.65 -1.71 -2.47
N PHE A 4 18.58 -1.02 -1.35
CA PHE A 4 17.41 -1.02 -0.47
C PHE A 4 16.17 -0.48 -1.20
N ARG A 5 16.31 0.61 -1.94
CA ARG A 5 15.23 1.18 -2.75
C ARG A 5 14.79 0.21 -3.85
N LEU A 6 15.75 -0.40 -4.56
CA LEU A 6 15.43 -1.36 -5.63
C LEU A 6 14.66 -2.57 -5.09
N VAL A 7 15.15 -3.19 -4.01
CA VAL A 7 14.49 -4.32 -3.37
C VAL A 7 13.11 -3.91 -2.86
N GLY A 8 12.99 -2.74 -2.24
CA GLY A 8 11.70 -2.20 -1.81
C GLY A 8 10.73 -2.04 -2.97
N ASP A 9 11.14 -1.38 -4.05
CA ASP A 9 10.31 -1.19 -5.25
C ASP A 9 9.83 -2.52 -5.84
N MET A 10 10.71 -3.52 -5.90
CA MET A 10 10.37 -4.87 -6.39
C MET A 10 9.42 -5.61 -5.45
N SER A 11 9.62 -5.54 -4.13
CA SER A 11 8.71 -6.12 -3.14
C SER A 11 7.32 -5.48 -3.22
N HIS A 12 7.26 -4.16 -3.41
CA HIS A 12 5.99 -3.45 -3.57
C HIS A 12 5.28 -3.83 -4.87
N LEU A 13 6.01 -3.94 -5.98
CA LEU A 13 5.43 -4.41 -7.23
C LEU A 13 4.93 -5.86 -7.12
N ALA A 14 5.73 -6.72 -6.50
CA ALA A 14 5.40 -8.11 -6.25
C ALA A 14 4.14 -8.25 -5.39
N SER A 15 3.88 -7.36 -4.42
CA SER A 15 2.67 -7.43 -3.61
C SER A 15 1.41 -7.27 -4.47
N PHE A 16 1.38 -6.28 -5.37
CA PHE A 16 0.23 -6.09 -6.27
C PHE A 16 0.09 -7.24 -7.28
N LEU A 17 1.21 -7.73 -7.82
CA LEU A 17 1.19 -8.86 -8.74
C LEU A 17 0.67 -10.14 -8.06
N VAL A 18 1.16 -10.45 -6.86
CA VAL A 18 0.71 -11.61 -6.06
C VAL A 18 -0.77 -11.51 -5.73
N LEU A 19 -1.25 -10.32 -5.36
CA LEU A 19 -2.67 -10.12 -5.10
C LEU A 19 -3.53 -10.30 -6.36
N LEU A 20 -3.10 -9.76 -7.50
CA LEU A 20 -3.81 -9.94 -8.76
C LEU A 20 -3.84 -11.42 -9.17
N LEU A 21 -2.70 -12.12 -9.09
CA LEU A 21 -2.63 -13.56 -9.37
C LEU A 21 -3.48 -14.37 -8.40
N LYS A 22 -3.51 -14.01 -7.11
CA LYS A 22 -4.39 -14.62 -6.09
C LYS A 22 -5.83 -14.56 -6.53
N LEU A 23 -6.31 -13.36 -6.89
CA LEU A 23 -7.67 -13.18 -7.37
C LEU A 23 -7.90 -14.08 -8.59
N LEU A 24 -7.08 -13.95 -9.64
CA LEU A 24 -7.28 -14.69 -10.89
C LEU A 24 -7.25 -16.22 -10.70
N ALA A 25 -6.39 -16.74 -9.83
CA ALA A 25 -6.26 -18.16 -9.53
C ALA A 25 -7.42 -18.69 -8.67
N SER A 26 -7.79 -17.98 -7.60
CA SER A 26 -8.87 -18.41 -6.69
C SER A 26 -10.27 -18.18 -7.26
N ARG A 27 -10.39 -17.32 -8.29
CA ARG A 27 -11.67 -16.82 -8.80
C ARG A 27 -12.55 -16.26 -7.69
N SER A 28 -11.95 -15.63 -6.67
CA SER A 28 -12.68 -15.11 -5.52
C SER A 28 -12.00 -13.88 -4.90
N ALA A 29 -12.80 -12.86 -4.62
CA ALA A 29 -12.41 -11.66 -3.89
C ALA A 29 -12.61 -11.78 -2.36
N ALA A 30 -13.01 -12.95 -1.85
CA ALA A 30 -13.17 -13.16 -0.42
C ALA A 30 -11.86 -12.90 0.34
N GLY A 31 -11.97 -12.24 1.50
CA GLY A 31 -10.83 -11.88 2.35
C GLY A 31 -10.01 -10.68 1.87
N ILE A 32 -10.38 -10.02 0.77
CA ILE A 32 -9.69 -8.83 0.23
C ILE A 32 -10.58 -7.60 0.33
N SER A 33 -10.07 -6.53 0.95
CA SER A 33 -10.78 -5.25 1.03
C SER A 33 -10.65 -4.48 -0.28
N LEU A 34 -11.78 -4.32 -0.98
CA LEU A 34 -11.86 -3.46 -2.17
C LEU A 34 -11.50 -2.02 -1.81
N LYS A 35 -11.88 -1.56 -0.62
CA LYS A 35 -11.63 -0.20 -0.16
C LYS A 35 -10.14 0.11 -0.06
N SER A 36 -9.34 -0.83 0.47
CA SER A 36 -7.88 -0.67 0.47
C SER A 36 -7.31 -0.60 -0.95
N GLN A 37 -7.82 -1.40 -1.89
CA GLN A 37 -7.34 -1.38 -3.28
C GLN A 37 -7.72 -0.07 -3.99
N GLU A 38 -8.92 0.46 -3.75
CA GLU A 38 -9.36 1.78 -4.23
C GLU A 38 -8.46 2.89 -3.67
N LEU A 39 -8.09 2.84 -2.39
CA LEU A 39 -7.15 3.79 -1.78
C LEU A 39 -5.75 3.71 -2.40
N PHE A 40 -5.19 2.50 -2.57
CA PHE A 40 -3.88 2.34 -3.21
C PHE A 40 -3.88 2.81 -4.68
N PHE A 41 -4.93 2.52 -5.44
CA PHE A 41 -5.06 3.04 -6.79
C PHE A 41 -5.09 4.57 -6.79
N PHE A 42 -5.84 5.18 -5.86
CA PHE A 42 -5.91 6.63 -5.75
C PHE A 42 -4.58 7.28 -5.34
N VAL A 43 -3.81 6.63 -4.46
CA VAL A 43 -2.42 7.01 -4.15
C VAL A 43 -1.59 7.07 -5.43
N PHE A 44 -1.59 6.03 -6.26
CA PHE A 44 -0.75 6.02 -7.46
C PHE A 44 -1.21 7.00 -8.52
N VAL A 45 -2.52 7.17 -8.70
CA VAL A 45 -3.07 8.18 -9.62
C VAL A 45 -2.61 9.58 -9.23
N THR A 46 -2.71 9.95 -7.95
CA THR A 46 -2.32 11.29 -7.47
C THR A 46 -0.81 11.49 -7.43
N ARG A 47 -0.04 10.44 -7.09
CA ARG A 47 1.42 10.50 -7.00
C ARG A 47 2.13 10.59 -8.35
N TYR A 48 1.57 9.96 -9.39
CA TYR A 48 2.24 9.78 -10.68
C TYR A 48 1.68 10.68 -11.78
N LEU A 49 1.01 11.78 -11.42
CA LEU A 49 0.57 12.80 -12.38
C LEU A 49 1.75 13.44 -13.12
N ASP A 50 2.94 13.42 -12.51
CA ASP A 50 4.19 13.89 -13.10
C ASP A 50 4.68 13.03 -14.30
N LEU A 51 4.05 11.88 -14.56
CA LEU A 51 4.36 11.02 -15.71
C LEU A 51 4.17 11.74 -17.05
N PHE A 52 3.28 12.73 -17.11
CA PHE A 52 3.02 13.52 -18.30
C PHE A 52 3.91 14.77 -18.42
N THR A 53 4.62 15.15 -17.35
CA THR A 53 5.36 16.42 -17.28
C THR A 53 6.87 16.22 -17.15
N HIS A 54 7.32 15.10 -16.56
CA HIS A 54 8.73 14.91 -16.26
C HIS A 54 9.19 13.46 -16.52
N PHE A 55 10.16 13.32 -17.42
CA PHE A 55 10.82 12.04 -17.67
C PHE A 55 12.09 11.92 -16.81
N VAL A 56 12.10 10.96 -15.88
CA VAL A 56 13.28 10.65 -15.04
C VAL A 56 14.15 9.57 -15.68
N SER A 57 13.56 8.41 -15.97
CA SER A 57 14.24 7.27 -16.60
C SER A 57 13.23 6.23 -17.07
N LEU A 58 13.65 5.34 -17.97
CA LEU A 58 12.81 4.23 -18.45
C LEU A 58 12.31 3.36 -17.29
N TYR A 59 13.18 3.02 -16.34
CA TYR A 59 12.80 2.27 -15.13
C TYR A 59 11.72 3.00 -14.33
N ASN A 60 11.89 4.29 -14.09
CA ASN A 60 10.91 5.07 -13.32
C ASN A 60 9.54 5.10 -14.01
N THR A 61 9.52 5.42 -15.30
CA THR A 61 8.27 5.45 -16.08
C THR A 61 7.61 4.08 -16.14
N ALA A 62 8.38 3.01 -16.40
CA ALA A 62 7.86 1.65 -16.44
C ALA A 62 7.24 1.25 -15.08
N MET A 63 7.92 1.51 -13.97
CA MET A 63 7.40 1.20 -12.63
C MET A 63 6.10 1.94 -12.32
N LYS A 64 6.01 3.25 -12.65
CA LYS A 64 4.78 4.02 -12.47
C LYS A 64 3.61 3.43 -13.27
N LEU A 65 3.85 3.08 -14.54
CA LEU A 65 2.84 2.44 -15.40
C LEU A 65 2.41 1.07 -14.86
N LEU A 66 3.35 0.27 -14.35
CA LEU A 66 3.04 -1.04 -13.76
C LEU A 66 2.21 -0.90 -12.47
N PHE A 67 2.55 0.06 -11.59
CA PHE A 67 1.76 0.31 -10.38
C PHE A 67 0.33 0.75 -10.72
N LEU A 68 0.16 1.71 -11.65
CA LEU A 68 -1.15 2.13 -12.14
C LEU A 68 -1.92 0.97 -12.79
N GLY A 69 -1.24 0.18 -13.62
CA GLY A 69 -1.82 -0.95 -14.32
C GLY A 69 -2.30 -2.06 -13.37
N PHE A 70 -1.45 -2.51 -12.45
CA PHE A 70 -1.83 -3.59 -11.52
C PHE A 70 -2.86 -3.15 -10.50
N SER A 71 -2.70 -1.98 -9.86
CA SER A 71 -3.70 -1.49 -8.90
C SER A 71 -5.06 -1.21 -9.57
N GLY A 72 -5.05 -0.59 -10.76
CA GLY A 72 -6.26 -0.38 -11.56
C GLY A 72 -6.91 -1.69 -12.00
N ALA A 73 -6.12 -2.69 -12.41
CA ALA A 73 -6.62 -4.01 -12.78
C ALA A 73 -7.28 -4.73 -11.60
N ILE A 74 -6.70 -4.66 -10.40
CA ILE A 74 -7.28 -5.26 -9.18
C ILE A 74 -8.63 -4.62 -8.87
N VAL A 75 -8.71 -3.28 -8.85
CA VAL A 75 -9.96 -2.55 -8.62
C VAL A 75 -11.00 -2.90 -9.68
N TYR A 76 -10.61 -2.92 -10.96
CA TYR A 76 -11.50 -3.27 -12.06
C TYR A 76 -12.06 -4.69 -11.92
N VAL A 77 -11.19 -5.68 -11.68
CA VAL A 77 -11.57 -7.08 -11.52
C VAL A 77 -12.55 -7.24 -10.35
N MET A 78 -12.25 -6.66 -9.19
CA MET A 78 -13.11 -6.77 -8.01
C MET A 78 -14.44 -6.03 -8.16
N ARG A 79 -14.47 -4.89 -8.85
CA ARG A 79 -15.68 -4.05 -8.96
C ARG A 79 -16.65 -4.52 -10.05
N TYR A 80 -16.13 -5.01 -11.17
CA TYR A 80 -16.91 -5.16 -12.39
C TYR A 80 -16.95 -6.58 -12.96
N ARG A 81 -16.04 -7.48 -12.55
CA ARG A 81 -15.93 -8.81 -13.17
C ARG A 81 -16.50 -9.90 -12.27
N GLU A 82 -17.35 -10.76 -12.81
CA GLU A 82 -17.75 -12.00 -12.13
C GLU A 82 -16.69 -13.10 -12.29
N PRO A 83 -16.54 -14.00 -11.31
CA PRO A 83 -17.26 -14.09 -10.02
C PRO A 83 -16.70 -13.19 -8.89
N PHE A 84 -15.72 -12.32 -9.17
CA PHE A 84 -15.04 -11.52 -8.14
C PHE A 84 -15.96 -10.53 -7.44
N ARG A 85 -16.82 -9.86 -8.21
CA ARG A 85 -17.78 -8.90 -7.69
C ARG A 85 -18.79 -9.54 -6.74
N SER A 86 -19.31 -10.72 -7.07
CA SER A 86 -20.26 -11.44 -6.22
C SER A 86 -19.61 -12.10 -4.99
N THR A 87 -18.33 -12.48 -5.08
CA THR A 87 -17.57 -13.08 -3.97
C THR A 87 -16.96 -12.06 -3.01
N TYR A 88 -17.01 -10.76 -3.34
CA TYR A 88 -16.57 -9.68 -2.46
C TYR A 88 -17.55 -9.48 -1.30
N ASP A 89 -17.06 -9.66 -0.08
CA ASP A 89 -17.86 -9.46 1.13
C ASP A 89 -17.88 -8.00 1.59
N LYS A 90 -18.87 -7.27 1.08
CA LYS A 90 -19.10 -5.87 1.44
C LYS A 90 -19.54 -5.69 2.90
N SER A 91 -20.09 -6.72 3.54
CA SER A 91 -20.61 -6.63 4.91
C SER A 91 -19.49 -6.60 5.95
N HIS A 92 -18.36 -7.27 5.66
CA HIS A 92 -17.17 -7.25 6.51
C HIS A 92 -16.25 -6.04 6.23
N ASP A 93 -16.23 -5.54 4.99
CA ASP A 93 -15.45 -4.36 4.57
C ASP A 93 -16.14 -3.03 4.91
N THR A 94 -16.43 -2.74 6.18
CA THR A 94 -17.29 -1.59 6.57
C THR A 94 -16.56 -0.25 6.74
N PHE A 95 -15.23 -0.21 6.63
CA PHE A 95 -14.45 1.01 6.90
C PHE A 95 -14.88 2.19 5.99
N LEU A 96 -15.18 3.36 6.54
CA LEU A 96 -15.61 4.52 5.74
C LEU A 96 -14.37 5.25 5.18
N HIS A 97 -13.71 4.64 4.20
CA HIS A 97 -12.40 5.08 3.69
C HIS A 97 -12.38 6.52 3.17
N VAL A 98 -13.47 7.02 2.57
CA VAL A 98 -13.53 8.42 2.15
C VAL A 98 -13.51 9.35 3.38
N LYS A 99 -14.34 9.07 4.39
CA LYS A 99 -14.49 9.91 5.57
C LYS A 99 -13.28 9.86 6.50
N PHE A 100 -12.67 8.69 6.67
CA PHE A 100 -11.63 8.45 7.67
C PHE A 100 -10.21 8.30 7.10
N ALA A 101 -10.04 8.20 5.78
CA ALA A 101 -8.72 8.23 5.14
C ALA A 101 -8.60 9.41 4.16
N VAL A 102 -9.44 9.45 3.11
CA VAL A 102 -9.30 10.46 2.05
C VAL A 102 -9.45 11.90 2.58
N LEU A 103 -10.53 12.21 3.30
CA LEU A 103 -10.77 13.57 3.79
C LEU A 103 -9.69 14.04 4.78
N PRO A 104 -9.31 13.27 5.83
CA PRO A 104 -8.23 13.67 6.73
C PRO A 104 -6.89 13.86 6.03
N CYS A 105 -6.52 12.94 5.11
CA CYS A 105 -5.27 13.06 4.36
C CYS A 105 -5.26 14.29 3.43
N ALA A 106 -6.41 14.63 2.82
CA ALA A 106 -6.54 15.83 1.99
C ALA A 106 -6.40 17.11 2.82
N LEU A 107 -7.06 17.18 3.98
CA LEU A 107 -6.92 18.30 4.90
C LEU A 107 -5.49 18.46 5.41
N LEU A 108 -4.86 17.35 5.82
CA LEU A 108 -3.46 17.35 6.25
C LEU A 108 -2.53 17.82 5.14
N ALA A 109 -2.74 17.40 3.89
CA ALA A 109 -1.90 17.83 2.77
C ALA A 109 -2.03 19.31 2.42
N LEU A 110 -3.21 19.90 2.63
CA LEU A 110 -3.42 21.35 2.44
C LEU A 110 -2.73 22.17 3.53
N ILE A 111 -2.65 21.66 4.76
CA ILE A 111 -2.06 22.36 5.91
C ILE A 111 -0.54 22.14 5.99
N PHE A 112 -0.10 20.90 5.76
CA PHE A 112 1.28 20.46 5.91
C PHE A 112 1.81 19.94 4.57
N ASN A 113 2.36 20.86 3.78
CA ASN A 113 3.09 20.60 2.54
C ASN A 113 4.40 21.39 2.55
N GLU A 114 5.36 20.97 1.71
CA GLU A 114 6.62 21.71 1.54
C GLU A 114 6.42 22.99 0.73
N GLN A 115 5.55 22.95 -0.28
CA GLN A 115 5.22 24.07 -1.16
C GLN A 115 3.74 24.07 -1.51
N PHE A 116 3.13 25.26 -1.51
CA PHE A 116 1.70 25.43 -1.80
C PHE A 116 1.42 25.42 -3.31
N GLU A 117 1.85 24.37 -3.98
CA GLU A 117 1.60 24.09 -5.39
C GLU A 117 0.72 22.86 -5.55
N VAL A 118 -0.15 22.83 -6.56
CA VAL A 118 -1.13 21.76 -6.75
C VAL A 118 -0.45 20.38 -6.85
N MET A 119 0.67 20.29 -7.59
CA MET A 119 1.40 19.03 -7.75
C MET A 119 2.03 18.56 -6.43
N GLU A 120 2.59 19.48 -5.65
CA GLU A 120 3.19 19.17 -4.35
C GLU A 120 2.14 18.76 -3.32
N ILE A 121 0.98 19.43 -3.31
CA ILE A 121 -0.16 19.07 -2.45
C ILE A 121 -0.67 17.67 -2.80
N LEU A 122 -0.82 17.34 -4.10
CA LEU A 122 -1.27 16.01 -4.53
C LEU A 122 -0.24 14.92 -4.22
N TRP A 123 1.06 15.24 -4.37
CA TRP A 123 2.13 14.34 -3.98
C TRP A 123 2.14 14.08 -2.47
N THR A 124 2.05 15.14 -1.67
CA THR A 124 1.97 15.09 -0.20
C THR A 124 0.74 14.32 0.27
N PHE A 125 -0.42 14.59 -0.34
CA PHE A 125 -1.66 13.84 -0.13
C PHE A 125 -1.46 12.34 -0.36
N SER A 126 -0.81 11.97 -1.46
CA SER A 126 -0.56 10.57 -1.78
C SER A 126 0.30 9.87 -0.72
N ILE A 127 1.21 10.58 -0.05
CA ILE A 127 2.06 10.02 1.02
C ILE A 127 1.24 9.75 2.26
N TYR A 128 0.43 10.71 2.70
CA TYR A 128 -0.45 10.52 3.84
C TYR A 128 -1.48 9.42 3.59
N LEU A 129 -2.07 9.39 2.39
CA LEU A 129 -3.06 8.38 2.04
C LEU A 129 -2.46 6.97 1.99
N GLU A 130 -1.26 6.81 1.44
CA GLU A 130 -0.57 5.52 1.39
C GLU A 130 -0.31 4.94 2.78
N ALA A 131 0.02 5.82 3.74
CA ALA A 131 0.30 5.39 5.11
C ALA A 131 -0.89 4.68 5.75
N VAL A 132 -2.11 5.10 5.42
CA VAL A 132 -3.36 4.58 6.00
C VAL A 132 -4.15 3.68 5.04
N ALA A 133 -3.71 3.52 3.78
CA ALA A 133 -4.42 2.78 2.75
C ALA A 133 -4.66 1.30 3.09
N ILE A 134 -3.82 0.71 3.96
CA ILE A 134 -3.92 -0.69 4.38
C ILE A 134 -4.94 -0.92 5.51
N ILE A 135 -5.39 0.12 6.21
CA ILE A 135 -6.29 0.00 7.37
C ILE A 135 -7.57 -0.81 7.06
N PRO A 136 -8.31 -0.55 5.96
CA PRO A 136 -9.50 -1.35 5.63
C PRO A 136 -9.20 -2.85 5.52
N GLN A 137 -8.09 -3.22 4.88
CA GLN A 137 -7.66 -4.61 4.75
C GLN A 137 -7.33 -5.23 6.11
N LEU A 138 -6.61 -4.54 6.99
CA LEU A 138 -6.27 -5.07 8.32
C LEU A 138 -7.53 -5.32 9.17
N ILE A 139 -8.47 -4.36 9.17
CA ILE A 139 -9.76 -4.50 9.88
C ILE A 139 -10.55 -5.68 9.32
N LEU A 140 -10.56 -5.86 7.99
CA LEU A 140 -11.25 -6.98 7.36
C LEU A 140 -10.65 -8.33 7.79
N LEU A 141 -9.32 -8.43 7.88
CA LEU A 141 -8.65 -9.65 8.32
C LEU A 141 -8.90 -9.95 9.81
N GLN A 142 -8.94 -8.94 10.66
CA GLN A 142 -9.28 -9.10 12.08
C GLN A 142 -10.70 -9.67 12.25
N ARG A 143 -11.66 -9.21 11.44
CA ARG A 143 -13.05 -9.68 11.50
C ARG A 143 -13.27 -11.07 10.91
N HIS A 144 -12.52 -11.44 9.88
CA HIS A 144 -12.62 -12.75 9.26
C HIS A 144 -12.06 -13.88 10.14
N GLY A 145 -11.20 -13.57 11.11
CA GLY A 145 -10.62 -14.52 12.04
C GLY A 145 -9.52 -15.39 11.43
N GLU A 146 -9.73 -15.98 10.24
CA GLU A 146 -8.71 -16.75 9.50
C GLU A 146 -8.17 -15.95 8.30
N VAL A 147 -6.84 -15.87 8.19
CA VAL A 147 -6.15 -15.24 7.07
C VAL A 147 -5.58 -16.31 6.13
N GLU A 148 -5.99 -16.26 4.86
CA GLU A 148 -5.45 -17.12 3.80
C GLU A 148 -3.95 -16.84 3.58
N ASN A 149 -3.13 -17.89 3.45
CA ASN A 149 -1.67 -17.76 3.29
C ASN A 149 -1.25 -16.79 2.17
N LEU A 150 -1.94 -16.80 1.03
CA LEU A 150 -1.58 -15.94 -0.10
C LEU A 150 -1.91 -14.46 0.17
N THR A 151 -2.99 -14.20 0.90
CA THR A 151 -3.33 -12.87 1.42
C THR A 151 -2.28 -12.41 2.44
N SER A 152 -1.79 -13.30 3.30
CA SER A 152 -0.71 -12.97 4.23
C SER A 152 0.59 -12.62 3.50
N ASN A 153 0.96 -13.38 2.46
CA ASN A 153 2.16 -13.10 1.65
C ASN A 153 2.09 -11.72 0.98
N TYR A 154 0.91 -11.32 0.48
CA TYR A 154 0.67 -9.98 -0.05
C TYR A 154 0.96 -8.90 1.00
N VAL A 155 0.39 -9.02 2.21
CA VAL A 155 0.59 -8.04 3.29
C VAL A 155 2.06 -8.02 3.76
N VAL A 156 2.72 -9.17 3.78
CA VAL A 156 4.15 -9.26 4.12
C VAL A 156 5.02 -8.56 3.09
N LEU A 157 4.78 -8.76 1.80
CA LEU A 157 5.49 -8.06 0.73
C LEU A 157 5.30 -6.54 0.83
N LEU A 158 4.08 -6.10 1.21
CA LEU A 158 3.83 -4.68 1.49
C LEU A 158 4.67 -4.16 2.66
N GLY A 159 4.66 -4.83 3.81
CA GLY A 159 5.48 -4.33 4.92
C GLY A 159 6.99 -4.49 4.67
N MET A 160 7.43 -5.48 3.88
CA MET A 160 8.83 -5.63 3.45
C MET A 160 9.29 -4.43 2.61
N TYR A 161 8.48 -3.95 1.66
CA TYR A 161 8.88 -2.74 0.92
C TYR A 161 9.10 -1.57 1.87
N ARG A 162 8.22 -1.41 2.87
CA ARG A 162 8.29 -0.28 3.79
C ARG A 162 9.55 -0.38 4.68
N GLY A 163 9.88 -1.58 5.17
CA GLY A 163 11.14 -1.83 5.87
C GLY A 163 12.37 -1.51 5.02
N CYS A 164 12.38 -1.93 3.75
CA CYS A 164 13.44 -1.57 2.80
C CYS A 164 13.53 -0.05 2.56
N TYR A 165 12.41 0.67 2.53
CA TYR A 165 12.39 2.12 2.38
C TYR A 165 12.96 2.85 3.61
N ILE A 166 12.71 2.35 4.82
CA ILE A 166 13.34 2.85 6.05
C ILE A 166 14.87 2.66 5.98
N LEU A 167 15.33 1.46 5.60
CA LEU A 167 16.77 1.21 5.43
C LEU A 167 17.38 2.09 4.34
N ASN A 168 16.66 2.32 3.25
CA ASN A 168 17.06 3.28 2.22
C ASN A 168 17.22 4.69 2.79
N TRP A 169 16.29 5.16 3.63
CA TRP A 169 16.41 6.49 4.23
C TRP A 169 17.61 6.61 5.17
N ILE A 170 17.84 5.61 6.03
CA ILE A 170 19.01 5.55 6.90
C ILE A 170 20.30 5.56 6.08
N TYR A 171 20.36 4.74 5.02
CA TYR A 171 21.52 4.67 4.14
C TYR A 171 21.80 6.02 3.45
N ARG A 172 20.77 6.68 2.93
CA ARG A 172 20.92 7.99 2.27
C ARG A 172 21.37 9.07 3.26
N ALA A 173 20.78 9.10 4.46
CA ALA A 173 21.20 10.00 5.52
C ALA A 173 22.67 9.82 5.94
N ALA A 174 23.18 8.58 5.93
CA ALA A 174 24.55 8.28 6.31
C ALA A 174 25.59 8.54 5.19
N THR A 175 25.17 8.48 3.92
CA THR A 175 26.10 8.48 2.77
C THR A 175 26.03 9.72 1.89
N GLU A 176 24.90 10.42 1.83
CA GLU A 176 24.71 11.60 0.98
C GLU A 176 25.03 12.88 1.76
N LYS A 177 26.07 13.62 1.34
CA LYS A 177 26.54 14.85 2.04
C LYS A 177 25.52 16.00 2.07
N SER A 178 24.56 16.03 1.14
CA SER A 178 23.51 17.05 1.03
C SER A 178 22.12 16.42 1.05
N TYR A 179 21.91 15.47 1.96
CA TYR A 179 20.61 14.81 2.08
C TYR A 179 19.54 15.75 2.67
N HIS A 180 18.53 16.08 1.87
CA HIS A 180 17.36 16.82 2.33
C HIS A 180 16.41 15.90 3.10
N PHE A 181 16.28 16.12 4.40
CA PHE A 181 15.36 15.38 5.25
C PHE A 181 13.93 15.90 5.08
N ILE A 182 13.10 15.16 4.34
CA ILE A 182 11.67 15.45 4.22
C ILE A 182 10.95 14.75 5.38
N TRP A 183 10.80 15.45 6.51
CA TRP A 183 10.22 14.92 7.75
C TRP A 183 8.85 14.24 7.55
N LEU A 184 8.05 14.79 6.65
CA LEU A 184 6.75 14.25 6.29
C LEU A 184 6.81 12.79 5.83
N MET A 185 7.78 12.45 4.97
CA MET A 185 7.97 11.08 4.47
C MET A 185 8.33 10.12 5.59
N PHE A 186 9.17 10.55 6.54
CA PHE A 186 9.57 9.74 7.68
C PHE A 186 8.40 9.48 8.62
N ILE A 187 7.64 10.52 8.98
CA ILE A 187 6.49 10.39 9.89
C ILE A 187 5.43 9.48 9.26
N ALA A 188 5.07 9.72 7.99
CA ALA A 188 4.13 8.85 7.27
C ALA A 188 4.65 7.40 7.17
N GLY A 189 5.95 7.22 6.90
CA GLY A 189 6.58 5.90 6.88
C GLY A 189 6.56 5.18 8.22
N MET A 190 6.76 5.91 9.33
CA MET A 190 6.68 5.40 10.69
C MET A 190 5.25 4.96 11.03
N VAL A 191 4.26 5.82 10.75
CA VAL A 191 2.83 5.49 10.92
C VAL A 191 2.48 4.23 10.13
N GLN A 192 2.89 4.16 8.87
CA GLN A 192 2.63 3.01 8.03
C GLN A 192 3.27 1.74 8.58
N THR A 193 4.52 1.81 8.99
CA THR A 193 5.24 0.66 9.57
C THR A 193 4.58 0.18 10.85
N ALA A 194 4.19 1.10 11.73
CA ALA A 194 3.53 0.81 12.99
C ALA A 194 2.23 0.02 12.78
N LEU A 195 1.45 0.36 11.74
CA LEU A 195 0.22 -0.37 11.39
C LEU A 195 0.47 -1.84 10.98
N TYR A 196 1.66 -2.17 10.47
CA TYR A 196 2.01 -3.55 10.11
C TYR A 196 2.57 -4.37 11.27
N VAL A 197 3.02 -3.74 12.37
CA VAL A 197 3.72 -4.44 13.46
C VAL A 197 2.87 -5.56 14.07
N ASP A 198 1.61 -5.26 14.37
CA ASP A 198 0.69 -6.24 14.96
C ASP A 198 0.44 -7.42 14.02
N PHE A 199 0.21 -7.13 12.74
CA PHE A 199 0.06 -8.16 11.71
C PHE A 199 1.29 -9.06 11.61
N PHE A 200 2.49 -8.47 11.64
CA PHE A 200 3.75 -9.22 11.55
C PHE A 200 3.99 -10.12 12.76
N TYR A 201 3.63 -9.65 13.95
CA TYR A 201 3.71 -10.44 15.17
C TYR A 201 2.88 -11.73 15.05
N TYR A 202 1.60 -11.62 14.69
CA TYR A 202 0.72 -12.78 14.53
C TYR A 202 1.10 -13.67 13.35
N TYR A 203 1.60 -13.08 12.25
CA TYR A 203 2.11 -13.84 11.12
C TYR A 203 3.31 -14.72 11.51
N ALA A 204 4.27 -14.18 12.25
CA ALA A 204 5.46 -14.90 12.70
C ALA A 204 5.08 -16.07 13.64
N ILE A 205 4.17 -15.83 14.59
CA ILE A 205 3.66 -16.86 15.52
C ILE A 205 2.96 -17.98 14.75
N SER A 206 2.07 -17.63 13.83
CA SER A 206 1.34 -18.61 13.00
C SER A 206 2.30 -19.50 12.20
N LYS A 207 3.34 -18.91 11.58
CA LYS A 207 4.35 -19.66 10.84
C LYS A 207 5.21 -20.54 11.74
N TYR A 208 5.63 -20.04 12.90
CA TYR A 208 6.44 -20.79 13.85
C TYR A 208 5.70 -22.04 14.37
N HIS A 209 4.40 -21.92 14.65
CA HIS A 209 3.58 -23.03 15.13
C HIS A 209 2.97 -23.89 14.01
N GLY A 210 3.17 -23.55 12.73
CA GLY A 210 2.55 -24.25 11.60
C GLY A 210 1.02 -24.19 11.58
N LYS A 211 0.42 -23.23 12.29
CA LYS A 211 -1.05 -23.06 12.39
C LYS A 211 -1.54 -22.02 11.38
N LYS A 212 -2.83 -22.05 11.03
CA LYS A 212 -3.44 -20.99 10.23
C LYS A 212 -3.29 -19.64 10.94
N MET A 213 -3.07 -18.58 10.17
CA MET A 213 -2.95 -17.24 10.71
C MET A 213 -4.30 -16.76 11.21
N THR A 214 -4.35 -16.39 12.48
CA THR A 214 -5.52 -15.79 13.10
C THR A 214 -5.11 -14.46 13.74
N LEU A 215 -5.97 -13.47 13.61
CA LEU A 215 -5.80 -12.16 14.26
C LEU A 215 -6.77 -12.07 15.43
N PRO A 216 -6.38 -11.41 16.54
CA PRO A 216 -7.30 -11.16 17.64
C PRO A 216 -8.45 -10.28 17.15
N SER A 217 -9.66 -10.64 17.58
CA SER A 217 -10.92 -9.94 17.27
C SER A 217 -11.17 -8.75 18.19
#